data_AF-A0A151JC66-F1
#
_entry.id   AF-A0A151JC66-F1
#
_cell.length_a   1.000
_cell.length_b   1.000
_cell.length_c   1.000
_cell.angle_alpha   90.00
_cell.angle_beta   90.00
_cell.angle_gamma   90.00
#
_symmetry.space_group_name_H-M   'P 1'
#
loop_
_entity.id
_entity.type
_entity.pdbx_description
1 polymer ?
#
loop_
_entity_poly.entity_id
_entity_poly.type
_entity_poly.pdbx_seq_one_letter_code
_entity_poly.pdbx_strand_id
1 'polypeptide(L)'
;MCDFLENAQIIKNSPLDPRNAFFGGQTGNIATRCDVAGTEKIRYIDVCSLYPYVLKTGAFPISHPKIYIGEECSKLIGVAPDFDFNSLEELIHCKILPPRDLFHPVLPYRIRDKLLFALCRSCCETFSQAECTHSLAEREFEGTWVSCELRKAVEKGYRVSKVSEIWQYEVTRYDPDTGQGGLFTGYINSFLQLKQEASGWPNECVNDEAKERYLREYEETEGIVLDKNNIAQNPGLRSVAKLCLNSFWGKFGQRSNLPNTEIVKNYQRLAALLTSPEHEITDILPVNDEVIYVSWRLRKEAVVASPQTNVVIAAFTTALARLKLYEHLELLNRRVLYYDTDSCIYISTGNPNEYEPRTGNFLGDMTDELES
;
A
#
# COMPACT_ATOMS: atom_id res chain seq x y z
N MET A 1 -10.42 27.58 30.93
CA MET A 1 -10.57 27.55 29.45
C MET A 1 -9.29 27.99 28.76
N CYS A 2 -8.74 29.18 29.06
CA CYS A 2 -7.42 29.59 28.54
C CYS A 2 -6.32 28.55 28.83
N ASP A 3 -6.17 28.11 30.08
CA ASP A 3 -5.17 27.09 30.44
C ASP A 3 -5.38 25.74 29.74
N PHE A 4 -6.64 25.39 29.45
CA PHE A 4 -6.96 24.18 28.68
C PHE A 4 -6.57 24.37 27.21
N LEU A 5 -6.88 25.51 26.60
CA LEU A 5 -6.51 25.82 25.22
C LEU A 5 -4.98 25.98 25.04
N GLU A 6 -4.30 26.53 26.04
CA GLU A 6 -2.84 26.71 26.04
C GLU A 6 -2.08 25.39 26.24
N ASN A 7 -2.69 24.38 26.87
CA ASN A 7 -2.07 23.07 27.11
C ASN A 7 -2.63 21.94 26.23
N ALA A 8 -3.73 22.17 25.51
CA ALA A 8 -4.32 21.21 24.61
C ALA A 8 -3.43 21.01 23.37
N GLN A 9 -2.63 19.94 23.39
CA GLN A 9 -1.78 19.52 22.26
C GLN A 9 -2.58 19.36 20.95
N ILE A 10 -3.87 19.01 21.03
CA ILE A 10 -4.79 18.86 19.89
C ILE A 10 -5.04 20.19 19.13
N ILE A 11 -4.78 21.34 19.77
CA ILE A 11 -4.93 22.68 19.17
C ILE A 11 -3.59 23.18 18.61
N LYS A 12 -2.46 22.75 19.20
CA LYS A 12 -1.11 23.16 18.78
C LYS A 12 -0.59 22.39 17.57
N ASN A 13 -0.99 21.14 17.40
CA ASN A 13 -0.57 20.30 16.28
C ASN A 13 -1.75 20.00 15.38
N SER A 14 -1.53 19.96 14.07
CA SER A 14 -2.53 19.42 13.15
C SER A 14 -2.74 17.93 13.47
N PRO A 15 -3.99 17.47 13.62
CA PRO A 15 -4.27 16.06 13.84
C PRO A 15 -3.70 15.17 12.74
N LEU A 16 -3.41 13.92 13.08
CA LEU A 16 -3.05 12.88 12.15
C LEU A 16 -4.09 12.80 11.01
N ASP A 17 -3.62 12.99 9.78
CA ASP A 17 -4.43 12.76 8.57
C ASP A 17 -4.11 11.35 8.05
N PRO A 18 -5.07 10.39 8.07
CA PRO A 18 -4.82 9.03 7.61
C PRO A 18 -4.48 8.97 6.12
N ARG A 19 -4.77 10.02 5.34
CA ARG A 19 -4.31 10.17 3.96
C ARG A 19 -2.79 10.24 3.83
N ASN A 20 -2.11 10.75 4.86
CA ASN A 20 -0.66 10.84 4.88
C ASN A 20 0.00 9.46 5.03
N ALA A 21 -0.70 8.46 5.55
CA ALA A 21 -0.24 7.06 5.59
C ALA A 21 -0.53 6.28 4.30
N PHE A 22 -1.33 6.83 3.39
CA PHE A 22 -1.70 6.16 2.14
C PHE A 22 -0.67 6.44 1.03
N PHE A 23 0.14 5.43 0.73
CA PHE A 23 1.17 5.44 -0.31
C PHE A 23 0.89 4.37 -1.38
N GLY A 24 1.51 4.53 -2.56
CA GLY A 24 1.38 3.59 -3.67
C GLY A 24 2.28 2.36 -3.52
N GLY A 25 2.47 1.64 -4.63
CA GLY A 25 3.48 0.58 -4.74
C GLY A 25 4.91 1.10 -4.60
N GLN A 26 5.83 0.19 -4.37
CA GLN A 26 7.26 0.46 -4.29
C GLN A 26 7.90 0.13 -5.64
N THR A 27 8.58 1.11 -6.24
CA THR A 27 9.23 0.97 -7.55
C THR A 27 10.66 1.48 -7.46
N GLY A 28 11.60 0.80 -8.07
CA GLY A 28 13.00 1.18 -8.05
C GLY A 28 13.80 0.57 -9.19
N ASN A 29 14.64 1.41 -9.79
CA ASN A 29 15.59 1.01 -10.83
C ASN A 29 17.01 1.04 -10.25
N ILE A 30 17.58 -0.15 -10.01
CA ILE A 30 18.91 -0.29 -9.42
C ILE A 30 19.99 -0.27 -10.51
N ALA A 31 19.72 -0.95 -11.63
CA ALA A 31 20.68 -1.08 -12.73
C ALA A 31 20.00 -0.79 -14.07
N THR A 32 20.56 0.16 -14.83
CA THR A 32 20.09 0.48 -16.18
C THR A 32 20.54 -0.52 -17.24
N ARG A 33 21.62 -1.26 -16.95
CA ARG A 33 22.17 -2.32 -17.82
C ARG A 33 22.87 -3.36 -16.95
N CYS A 34 22.63 -4.63 -17.25
CA CYS A 34 23.30 -5.76 -16.63
C CYS A 34 23.65 -6.78 -17.71
N ASP A 35 24.92 -7.11 -17.83
CA ASP A 35 25.41 -8.19 -18.69
C ASP A 35 25.79 -9.36 -17.76
N VAL A 36 25.13 -10.51 -17.90
CA VAL A 36 25.42 -11.71 -17.09
C VAL A 36 26.56 -12.52 -17.71
N ALA A 37 27.38 -13.16 -16.87
CA ALA A 37 28.50 -13.98 -17.30
C ALA A 37 28.40 -15.43 -16.84
N GLY A 38 28.92 -16.37 -17.63
CA GLY A 38 29.00 -17.78 -17.26
C GLY A 38 27.63 -18.42 -17.08
N THR A 39 27.32 -18.83 -15.85
CA THR A 39 26.06 -19.52 -15.49
C THR A 39 25.00 -18.60 -14.88
N GLU A 40 25.30 -17.31 -14.72
CA GLU A 40 24.35 -16.33 -14.19
C GLU A 40 23.16 -16.16 -15.14
N LYS A 41 21.98 -15.98 -14.55
CA LYS A 41 20.73 -15.72 -15.27
C LYS A 41 20.03 -14.52 -14.70
N ILE A 42 19.36 -13.76 -15.56
CA ILE A 42 18.38 -12.76 -15.11
C ILE A 42 17.04 -13.48 -14.97
N ARG A 43 16.40 -13.31 -13.82
CA ARG A 43 15.06 -13.83 -13.53
C ARG A 43 14.10 -12.66 -13.36
N TYR A 44 12.88 -12.84 -13.85
CA TYR A 44 11.78 -11.89 -13.64
C TYR A 44 10.65 -12.61 -12.93
N ILE A 45 10.33 -12.16 -11.72
CA ILE A 45 9.27 -12.74 -10.92
C ILE A 45 8.18 -11.73 -10.61
N ASP A 46 6.94 -12.20 -10.48
CA ASP A 46 5.76 -11.40 -10.14
C ASP A 46 4.95 -12.09 -9.04
N VAL A 47 4.42 -11.34 -8.07
CA VAL A 47 3.55 -11.90 -7.03
C VAL A 47 2.17 -12.17 -7.61
N CYS A 48 1.76 -13.44 -7.63
CA CYS A 48 0.45 -13.90 -8.04
C CYS A 48 -0.69 -13.18 -7.31
N SER A 49 -1.23 -12.14 -7.94
CA SER A 49 -2.34 -11.33 -7.41
C SER A 49 -2.02 -10.75 -6.01
N LEU A 50 -0.94 -9.97 -5.91
CA LEU A 50 -0.45 -9.34 -4.67
C LEU A 50 -1.55 -8.70 -3.81
N TYR A 51 -2.35 -7.81 -4.38
CA TYR A 51 -3.39 -7.09 -3.62
C TYR A 51 -4.48 -8.03 -3.09
N PRO A 52 -5.06 -8.93 -3.91
CA PRO A 52 -5.92 -10.00 -3.40
C PRO A 52 -5.29 -10.86 -2.28
N TYR A 53 -4.01 -11.21 -2.40
CA TYR A 53 -3.30 -11.98 -1.36
C TYR A 53 -3.28 -11.25 -0.02
N VAL A 54 -2.87 -9.97 0.00
CA VAL A 54 -2.81 -9.20 1.25
C VAL A 54 -4.19 -8.86 1.79
N LEU A 55 -5.22 -8.72 0.95
CA LEU A 55 -6.61 -8.54 1.40
C LEU A 55 -7.15 -9.79 2.10
N LYS A 56 -6.80 -10.98 1.60
CA LYS A 56 -7.21 -12.26 2.19
C LYS A 56 -6.49 -12.52 3.51
N THR A 57 -5.17 -12.32 3.56
CA THR A 57 -4.32 -12.79 4.68
C THR A 57 -3.93 -11.72 5.69
N GLY A 58 -4.08 -10.45 5.33
CA GLY A 58 -3.67 -9.29 6.12
C GLY A 58 -4.54 -9.02 7.33
N ALA A 59 -3.95 -8.34 8.32
CA ALA A 59 -4.69 -7.75 9.42
C ALA A 59 -5.27 -6.40 8.96
N PHE A 60 -6.57 -6.21 9.15
CA PHE A 60 -7.25 -4.97 8.78
C PHE A 60 -8.00 -4.34 9.96
N PRO A 61 -7.98 -3.00 10.06
CA PRO A 61 -8.68 -2.28 11.09
C PRO A 61 -10.20 -2.37 10.91
N ILE A 62 -10.87 -2.60 12.03
CA ILE A 62 -12.32 -2.55 12.20
C ILE A 62 -12.66 -1.56 13.30
N SER A 63 -13.91 -1.09 13.31
CA SER A 63 -14.41 -0.11 14.29
C SER A 63 -13.72 1.27 14.21
N HIS A 64 -14.14 2.19 15.08
CA HIS A 64 -13.51 3.51 15.21
C HIS A 64 -12.22 3.43 16.03
N PRO A 65 -11.20 4.27 15.72
CA PRO A 65 -9.94 4.22 16.46
C PRO A 65 -10.09 4.81 17.86
N LYS A 66 -9.28 4.30 18.78
CA LYS A 66 -8.91 5.01 20.01
C LYS A 66 -7.71 5.91 19.69
N ILE A 67 -7.83 7.20 20.00
CA ILE A 67 -6.82 8.21 19.67
C ILE A 67 -6.02 8.52 20.93
N TYR A 68 -4.69 8.42 20.81
CA TYR A 68 -3.74 8.75 21.86
C TYR A 68 -2.86 9.90 21.41
N ILE A 69 -2.65 10.91 22.26
CA ILE A 69 -1.88 12.11 21.90
C ILE A 69 -0.82 12.41 22.98
N GLY A 70 0.38 12.78 22.56
CA GLY A 70 1.44 13.22 23.46
C GLY A 70 1.84 12.14 24.47
N GLU A 71 1.79 12.45 25.77
CA GLU A 71 2.20 11.52 26.84
C GLU A 71 1.38 10.21 26.88
N GLU A 72 0.16 10.22 26.37
CA GLU A 72 -0.66 9.00 26.28
C GLU A 72 -0.05 7.96 25.34
N CYS A 73 0.63 8.42 24.28
CA CYS A 73 1.39 7.53 23.40
C CYS A 73 2.47 6.81 24.21
N SER A 74 3.21 7.54 25.05
CA SER A 74 4.30 6.95 25.84
C SER A 74 3.82 5.93 26.87
N LYS A 75 2.59 6.06 27.38
CA LYS A 75 1.98 5.04 28.25
C LYS A 75 1.63 3.77 27.49
N LEU A 76 1.32 3.88 26.20
CA LEU A 76 0.91 2.77 25.34
C LEU A 76 2.12 1.98 24.81
N ILE A 77 3.13 2.69 24.30
CA ILE A 77 4.27 2.09 23.58
C ILE A 77 5.61 2.28 24.28
N GLY A 78 5.64 2.84 25.49
CA GLY A 78 6.89 3.16 26.19
C GLY A 78 7.52 4.48 25.73
N VAL A 79 8.80 4.68 26.05
CA VAL A 79 9.53 5.93 25.80
C VAL A 79 10.73 5.72 24.90
N ALA A 80 11.17 6.78 24.22
CA ALA A 80 12.35 6.73 23.38
C ALA A 80 13.60 6.30 24.18
N PRO A 81 14.51 5.51 23.59
CA PRO A 81 14.48 4.97 22.23
C PRO A 81 13.73 3.63 22.09
N ASP A 82 13.24 3.06 23.19
CA ASP A 82 12.76 1.68 23.28
C ASP A 82 11.23 1.57 23.10
N PHE A 83 10.69 2.27 22.10
CA PHE A 83 9.27 2.17 21.77
C PHE A 83 8.91 0.74 21.33
N ASP A 84 7.86 0.16 21.92
CA ASP A 84 7.33 -1.14 21.53
C ASP A 84 6.15 -0.99 20.57
N PHE A 85 6.37 -1.38 19.31
CA PHE A 85 5.34 -1.41 18.27
C PHE A 85 4.78 -2.82 18.03
N ASN A 86 5.24 -3.84 18.76
CA ASN A 86 4.94 -5.24 18.45
C ASN A 86 3.48 -5.62 18.70
N SER A 87 2.84 -4.98 19.67
CA SER A 87 1.53 -5.35 20.18
C SER A 87 0.36 -4.72 19.43
N LEU A 88 0.61 -3.91 18.38
CA LEU A 88 -0.39 -2.95 17.90
C LEU A 88 -0.47 -2.83 16.36
N GLU A 89 -1.71 -2.78 15.84
CA GLU A 89 -2.03 -2.51 14.43
C GLU A 89 -2.67 -1.12 14.30
N GLU A 90 -1.89 -0.12 13.86
CA GLU A 90 -2.19 1.30 14.09
C GLU A 90 -1.75 2.19 12.92
N LEU A 91 -2.27 3.42 12.92
CA LEU A 91 -1.62 4.54 12.25
C LEU A 91 -0.85 5.37 13.26
N ILE A 92 0.42 5.64 12.97
CA ILE A 92 1.33 6.29 13.90
C ILE A 92 1.94 7.50 13.21
N HIS A 93 1.76 8.68 13.80
CA HIS A 93 2.50 9.89 13.41
C HIS A 93 3.74 10.05 14.29
N CYS A 94 4.92 10.01 13.68
CA CYS A 94 6.19 10.03 14.40
C CYS A 94 7.32 10.71 13.64
N LYS A 95 8.40 11.01 14.37
CA LYS A 95 9.71 11.33 13.83
C LYS A 95 10.61 10.10 13.88
N ILE A 96 11.27 9.81 12.77
CA ILE A 96 12.08 8.61 12.62
C ILE A 96 13.37 8.89 11.83
N LEU A 97 14.47 8.40 12.38
CA LEU A 97 15.80 8.51 11.81
C LEU A 97 16.18 7.19 11.11
N PRO A 98 16.38 7.19 9.78
CA PRO A 98 16.87 6.01 9.06
C PRO A 98 18.34 5.66 9.37
N PRO A 99 18.75 4.39 9.18
CA PRO A 99 20.16 4.01 9.14
C PRO A 99 20.88 4.65 7.94
N ARG A 100 22.22 4.65 7.92
CA ARG A 100 23.00 5.25 6.81
C ARG A 100 23.10 4.34 5.58
N ASP A 101 23.25 3.04 5.78
CA ASP A 101 23.70 2.11 4.73
C ASP A 101 22.72 0.95 4.51
N LEU A 102 21.43 1.27 4.43
CA LEU A 102 20.40 0.29 4.08
C LEU A 102 20.15 0.29 2.56
N PHE A 103 20.45 -0.83 1.89
CA PHE A 103 20.40 -0.90 0.44
C PHE A 103 18.97 -0.70 -0.12
N HIS A 104 17.97 -1.31 0.53
CA HIS A 104 16.56 -1.13 0.21
C HIS A 104 15.87 -0.37 1.35
N PRO A 105 15.62 0.95 1.24
CA PRO A 105 14.89 1.68 2.27
C PRO A 105 13.46 1.16 2.43
N VAL A 106 12.98 1.10 3.67
CA VAL A 106 11.67 0.52 4.00
C VAL A 106 10.55 1.54 3.85
N LEU A 107 10.70 2.71 4.47
CA LEU A 107 9.59 3.64 4.63
C LEU A 107 9.37 4.51 3.39
N PRO A 108 8.11 4.62 2.92
CA PRO A 108 7.74 5.59 1.90
C PRO A 108 7.77 7.02 2.45
N TYR A 109 8.15 7.96 1.61
CA TYR A 109 8.06 9.40 1.88
C TYR A 109 7.59 10.15 0.63
N ARG A 110 6.60 11.02 0.79
CA ARG A 110 6.06 11.82 -0.31
C ARG A 110 6.62 13.25 -0.26
N ILE A 111 7.25 13.67 -1.36
CA ILE A 111 7.77 15.03 -1.51
C ILE A 111 7.48 15.53 -2.93
N ARG A 112 6.89 16.73 -3.06
CA ARG A 112 6.51 17.34 -4.35
C ARG A 112 5.78 16.36 -5.29
N ASP A 113 4.74 15.72 -4.76
CA ASP A 113 3.91 14.71 -5.43
C ASP A 113 4.63 13.43 -5.92
N LYS A 114 5.91 13.26 -5.56
CA LYS A 114 6.68 12.04 -5.84
C LYS A 114 6.75 11.16 -4.59
N LEU A 115 6.59 9.86 -4.80
CA LEU A 115 6.84 8.84 -3.78
C LEU A 115 8.30 8.40 -3.87
N LEU A 116 9.03 8.48 -2.77
CA LEU A 116 10.43 8.10 -2.66
C LEU A 116 10.64 7.15 -1.48
N PHE A 117 11.68 6.31 -1.59
CA PHE A 117 12.19 5.45 -0.54
C PHE A 117 13.65 5.83 -0.32
N ALA A 118 13.97 6.42 0.83
CA ALA A 118 15.27 7.04 1.06
C ALA A 118 15.68 7.06 2.53
N LEU A 119 16.95 7.40 2.78
CA LEU A 119 17.56 7.40 4.11
C LEU A 119 17.90 8.80 4.65
N CYS A 120 17.48 9.86 3.93
CA CYS A 120 17.70 11.25 4.33
C CYS A 120 16.60 12.15 3.77
N ARG A 121 15.84 12.81 4.66
CA ARG A 121 14.82 13.81 4.29
C ARG A 121 15.39 14.94 3.44
N SER A 122 16.48 15.59 3.86
CA SER A 122 17.08 16.69 3.10
C SER A 122 17.58 16.29 1.69
N CYS A 123 18.10 15.07 1.52
CA CYS A 123 18.46 14.57 0.18
C CYS A 123 17.22 14.40 -0.70
N CYS A 124 16.10 13.90 -0.16
CA CYS A 124 14.84 13.79 -0.89
C CYS A 124 14.31 15.16 -1.35
N GLU A 125 14.35 16.16 -0.46
CA GLU A 125 13.83 17.51 -0.75
C GLU A 125 14.60 18.20 -1.88
N THR A 126 15.90 17.92 -1.98
CA THR A 126 16.80 18.49 -2.99
C THR A 126 17.02 17.57 -4.20
N PHE A 127 16.49 16.34 -4.17
CA PHE A 127 16.79 15.28 -5.13
C PHE A 127 18.30 15.07 -5.34
N SER A 128 19.07 15.17 -4.27
CA SER A 128 20.53 15.01 -4.31
C SER A 128 20.91 13.57 -4.64
N GLN A 129 21.85 13.41 -5.58
CA GLN A 129 22.49 12.13 -5.93
C GLN A 129 23.92 12.02 -5.37
N ALA A 130 24.39 13.05 -4.66
CA ALA A 130 25.71 13.05 -4.05
C ALA A 130 25.73 12.26 -2.74
N GLU A 131 26.94 11.91 -2.29
CA GLU A 131 27.13 11.31 -0.96
C GLU A 131 26.56 12.22 0.15
N CYS A 132 25.78 11.63 1.04
CA CYS A 132 25.01 12.38 2.04
C CYS A 132 25.87 12.82 3.23
N THR A 133 26.12 14.12 3.35
CA THR A 133 26.85 14.74 4.46
C THR A 133 25.96 15.34 5.54
N HIS A 134 24.63 15.25 5.39
CA HIS A 134 23.67 15.83 6.32
C HIS A 134 23.78 15.25 7.74
N SER A 135 23.49 16.09 8.72
CA SER A 135 23.40 15.73 10.14
C SER A 135 22.23 14.80 10.44
N LEU A 136 22.19 14.21 11.64
CA LEU A 136 21.09 13.32 12.03
C LEU A 136 19.72 14.02 11.99
N ALA A 137 19.65 15.27 12.48
CA ALA A 137 18.41 16.05 12.49
C ALA A 137 17.90 16.37 11.07
N GLU A 138 18.82 16.64 10.13
CA GLU A 138 18.45 16.91 8.73
C GLU A 138 17.97 15.65 8.00
N ARG A 139 18.47 14.48 8.39
CA ARG A 139 18.10 13.18 7.81
C ARG A 139 16.76 12.66 8.29
N GLU A 140 16.35 13.03 9.49
CA GLU A 140 15.13 12.56 10.14
C GLU A 140 13.87 12.91 9.32
N PHE A 141 12.97 11.94 9.23
CA PHE A 141 11.65 12.09 8.60
C PHE A 141 10.58 12.32 9.66
N GLU A 142 9.56 13.08 9.32
CA GLU A 142 8.31 13.22 10.06
C GLU A 142 7.16 12.83 9.13
N GLY A 143 6.25 11.99 9.62
CA GLY A 143 5.16 11.48 8.82
C GLY A 143 4.26 10.50 9.55
N THR A 144 3.29 9.96 8.82
CA THR A 144 2.36 8.95 9.31
C THR A 144 2.58 7.65 8.56
N TRP A 145 2.71 6.54 9.29
CA TRP A 145 2.88 5.21 8.70
C TRP A 145 1.99 4.18 9.39
N VAL A 146 1.73 3.08 8.70
CA VAL A 146 1.08 1.90 9.29
C VAL A 146 2.09 1.18 10.18
N SER A 147 1.67 0.70 11.35
CA SER A 147 2.56 0.08 12.34
C SER A 147 3.37 -1.11 11.79
N CYS A 148 2.82 -1.90 10.85
CA CYS A 148 3.54 -3.00 10.23
C CYS A 148 4.81 -2.56 9.48
N GLU A 149 4.76 -1.44 8.74
CA GLU A 149 5.93 -0.87 8.08
C GLU A 149 6.91 -0.26 9.06
N LEU A 150 6.42 0.40 10.11
CA LEU A 150 7.28 0.93 11.17
C LEU A 150 8.03 -0.17 11.91
N ARG A 151 7.37 -1.29 12.22
CA ARG A 151 8.02 -2.48 12.80
C ARG A 151 9.15 -2.97 11.90
N LYS A 152 8.89 -3.16 10.61
CA LYS A 152 9.93 -3.57 9.65
C LYS A 152 11.04 -2.53 9.55
N ALA A 153 10.73 -1.24 9.59
CA ALA A 153 11.74 -0.18 9.58
C ALA A 153 12.63 -0.25 10.83
N VAL A 154 12.06 -0.38 12.02
CA VAL A 154 12.82 -0.54 13.27
C VAL A 154 13.69 -1.79 13.24
N GLU A 155 13.17 -2.92 12.72
CA GLU A 155 13.94 -4.15 12.48
C GLU A 155 15.16 -3.90 11.56
N LYS A 156 15.04 -3.00 10.57
CA LYS A 156 16.12 -2.58 9.67
C LYS A 156 17.00 -1.46 10.21
N GLY A 157 16.88 -1.13 11.49
CA GLY A 157 17.76 -0.19 12.19
C GLY A 157 17.32 1.27 12.15
N TYR A 158 16.08 1.55 11.76
CA TYR A 158 15.50 2.88 11.94
C TYR A 158 15.27 3.15 13.42
N ARG A 159 15.41 4.41 13.85
CA ARG A 159 15.23 4.83 15.25
C ARG A 159 14.12 5.86 15.35
N VAL A 160 13.05 5.52 16.05
CA VAL A 160 11.95 6.47 16.31
C VAL A 160 12.38 7.40 17.44
N SER A 161 12.39 8.71 17.18
CA SER A 161 12.83 9.72 18.15
C SER A 161 11.67 10.36 18.91
N LYS A 162 10.49 10.43 18.28
CA LYS A 162 9.28 11.02 18.86
C LYS A 162 8.04 10.39 18.24
N VAL A 163 7.05 10.06 19.06
CA VAL A 163 5.69 9.74 18.61
C VAL A 163 4.77 10.83 19.12
N SER A 164 3.92 11.38 18.23
CA SER A 164 3.03 12.50 18.61
C SER A 164 1.58 12.08 18.70
N GLU A 165 1.14 11.14 17.85
CA GLU A 165 -0.24 10.68 17.80
C GLU A 165 -0.31 9.23 17.29
N ILE A 166 -1.17 8.44 17.93
CA ILE A 166 -1.44 7.05 17.59
C ILE A 166 -2.95 6.86 17.44
N TRP A 167 -3.37 6.27 16.33
CA TRP A 167 -4.72 5.79 16.12
C TRP A 167 -4.74 4.27 16.19
N GLN A 168 -5.23 3.75 17.32
CA GLN A 168 -5.30 2.33 17.59
C GLN A 168 -6.64 1.77 17.15
N TYR A 169 -6.61 0.67 16.41
CA TYR A 169 -7.81 -0.01 15.92
C TYR A 169 -7.96 -1.39 16.56
N GLU A 170 -9.20 -1.83 16.66
CA GLU A 170 -9.47 -3.26 16.71
C GLU A 170 -9.15 -3.84 15.32
N VAL A 171 -8.62 -5.06 15.25
CA VAL A 171 -8.26 -5.68 13.97
C VAL A 171 -8.86 -7.06 13.82
N THR A 172 -9.15 -7.42 12.57
CA THR A 172 -9.44 -8.79 12.18
C THR A 172 -8.39 -9.27 11.19
N ARG A 173 -8.02 -10.55 11.29
CA ARG A 173 -7.06 -11.22 10.42
C ARG A 173 -7.59 -12.60 10.08
N TYR A 174 -7.32 -13.07 8.87
CA TYR A 174 -7.60 -14.44 8.49
C TYR A 174 -6.65 -15.40 9.20
N ASP A 175 -7.21 -16.43 9.81
CA ASP A 175 -6.49 -17.54 10.41
C ASP A 175 -6.53 -18.74 9.46
N PRO A 176 -5.40 -19.12 8.83
CA PRO A 176 -5.34 -20.25 7.93
C PRO A 176 -5.63 -21.60 8.59
N ASP A 177 -5.34 -21.76 9.90
CA ASP A 177 -5.50 -23.03 10.60
C ASP A 177 -6.97 -23.32 10.89
N THR A 178 -7.76 -22.29 11.20
CA THR A 178 -9.19 -22.41 11.48
C THR A 178 -10.07 -22.09 10.27
N GLY A 179 -9.52 -21.44 9.24
CA GLY A 179 -10.26 -20.94 8.08
C GLY A 179 -11.23 -19.80 8.40
N GLN A 180 -11.05 -19.13 9.54
CA GLN A 180 -11.96 -18.08 10.02
C GLN A 180 -11.31 -16.69 10.06
N GLY A 181 -12.15 -15.66 10.19
CA GLY A 181 -11.70 -14.27 10.29
C GLY A 181 -11.29 -13.65 8.95
N GLY A 182 -10.65 -12.49 9.06
CA GLY A 182 -10.25 -11.65 7.93
C GLY A 182 -11.43 -10.87 7.34
N LEU A 183 -11.19 -9.58 7.07
CA LEU A 183 -12.25 -8.66 6.66
C LEU A 183 -12.75 -8.95 5.23
N PHE A 184 -11.84 -9.39 4.36
CA PHE A 184 -12.11 -9.55 2.93
C PHE A 184 -12.00 -10.99 2.42
N THR A 185 -11.71 -11.95 3.31
CA THR A 185 -11.50 -13.36 2.97
C THR A 185 -12.62 -13.91 2.09
N GLY A 186 -13.89 -13.73 2.51
CA GLY A 186 -15.04 -14.22 1.75
C GLY A 186 -15.14 -13.60 0.35
N TYR A 187 -14.94 -12.28 0.24
CA TYR A 187 -14.94 -11.58 -1.05
C TYR A 187 -13.85 -12.13 -1.98
N ILE A 188 -12.61 -12.25 -1.47
CA ILE A 188 -11.48 -12.75 -2.26
C ILE A 188 -11.72 -14.19 -2.68
N ASN A 189 -12.15 -15.06 -1.76
CA ASN A 189 -12.42 -16.47 -2.07
C ASN A 189 -13.50 -16.62 -3.14
N SER A 190 -14.61 -15.88 -3.07
CA SER A 190 -15.67 -15.94 -4.08
C SER A 190 -15.19 -15.55 -5.48
N PHE A 191 -14.46 -14.44 -5.61
CA PHE A 191 -14.00 -14.00 -6.93
C PHE A 191 -12.78 -14.77 -7.43
N LEU A 192 -11.97 -15.33 -6.53
CA LEU A 192 -10.86 -16.20 -6.89
C LEU A 192 -11.37 -17.55 -7.40
N GLN A 193 -12.37 -18.14 -6.74
CA GLN A 193 -13.11 -19.30 -7.24
C GLN A 193 -13.64 -19.05 -8.65
N LEU A 194 -14.41 -17.97 -8.83
CA LEU A 194 -15.02 -17.61 -10.11
C LEU A 194 -13.97 -17.40 -11.21
N LYS A 195 -12.87 -16.71 -10.89
CA LYS A 195 -11.74 -16.50 -11.80
C LYS A 195 -11.14 -17.85 -12.23
N GLN A 196 -10.98 -18.77 -11.29
CA GLN A 196 -10.32 -20.04 -11.53
C GLN A 196 -11.21 -21.00 -12.34
N GLU A 197 -12.49 -21.12 -11.97
CA GLU A 197 -13.48 -21.91 -12.73
C GLU A 197 -13.62 -21.40 -14.17
N ALA A 198 -13.68 -20.08 -14.36
CA ALA A 198 -13.75 -19.46 -15.69
C ALA A 198 -12.45 -19.54 -16.51
N SER A 199 -11.34 -19.96 -15.92
CA SER A 199 -10.07 -20.15 -16.64
C SER A 199 -10.02 -21.46 -17.41
N GLY A 200 -10.92 -22.41 -17.09
CA GLY A 200 -10.84 -23.77 -17.57
C GLY A 200 -9.77 -24.60 -16.88
N TRP A 201 -9.57 -25.82 -17.36
CA TRP A 201 -8.59 -26.74 -16.79
C TRP A 201 -7.16 -26.32 -17.13
N PRO A 202 -6.22 -26.37 -16.15
CA PRO A 202 -4.79 -26.25 -16.43
C PRO A 202 -4.29 -27.28 -17.44
N ASN A 203 -3.17 -27.00 -18.11
CA ASN A 203 -2.61 -27.88 -19.13
C ASN A 203 -2.18 -29.25 -18.57
N GLU A 204 -1.76 -29.29 -17.30
CA GLU A 204 -1.41 -30.52 -16.58
C GLU A 204 -2.62 -31.42 -16.26
N CYS A 205 -3.86 -30.92 -16.37
CA CYS A 205 -5.09 -31.65 -16.07
C CYS A 205 -5.59 -32.50 -17.26
N VAL A 206 -4.72 -33.39 -17.75
CA VAL A 206 -4.96 -34.21 -18.95
C VAL A 206 -5.93 -35.38 -18.76
N ASN A 207 -6.14 -35.83 -17.52
CA ASN A 207 -7.01 -36.96 -17.18
C ASN A 207 -7.78 -36.69 -15.87
N ASP A 208 -8.73 -37.56 -15.55
CA ASP A 208 -9.59 -37.37 -14.37
C ASP A 208 -8.80 -37.39 -13.05
N GLU A 209 -7.76 -38.22 -12.92
CA GLU A 209 -6.91 -38.25 -11.72
C GLU A 209 -6.19 -36.91 -11.51
N ALA A 210 -5.65 -36.31 -12.58
CA ALA A 210 -5.00 -35.01 -12.54
C ALA A 210 -5.98 -33.88 -12.19
N LYS A 211 -7.21 -33.94 -12.73
CA LYS A 211 -8.28 -33.01 -12.38
C LYS A 211 -8.66 -33.09 -10.90
N GLU A 212 -8.86 -34.29 -10.37
CA GLU A 212 -9.17 -34.50 -8.94
C GLU A 212 -8.02 -34.08 -8.04
N ARG A 213 -6.76 -34.30 -8.47
CA ARG A 213 -5.59 -33.81 -7.75
C ARG A 213 -5.57 -32.28 -7.69
N TYR A 214 -5.78 -31.62 -8.82
CA TYR A 214 -5.84 -30.16 -8.89
C TYR A 214 -6.93 -29.57 -7.98
N LEU A 215 -8.13 -30.18 -7.93
CA LEU A 215 -9.21 -29.73 -7.04
C LEU A 215 -8.79 -29.83 -5.56
N ARG A 216 -8.18 -30.96 -5.15
CA ARG A 216 -7.69 -31.15 -3.78
C ARG A 216 -6.56 -30.19 -3.42
N GLU A 217 -5.58 -30.02 -4.30
CA GLU A 217 -4.46 -29.10 -4.08
C GLU A 217 -4.94 -27.65 -3.94
N TYR A 218 -5.95 -27.25 -4.72
CA TYR A 218 -6.55 -25.93 -4.62
C TYR A 218 -7.33 -25.74 -3.32
N GLU A 219 -8.08 -26.74 -2.88
CA GLU A 219 -8.77 -26.71 -1.58
C GLU A 219 -7.77 -26.67 -0.42
N GLU A 220 -6.73 -27.51 -0.44
CA GLU A 220 -5.70 -27.57 0.60
C GLU A 220 -4.88 -26.28 0.69
N THR A 221 -4.55 -25.67 -0.45
CA THR A 221 -3.68 -24.48 -0.49
C THR A 221 -4.46 -23.18 -0.31
N GLU A 222 -5.63 -23.05 -0.94
CA GLU A 222 -6.41 -21.82 -0.93
C GLU A 222 -7.59 -21.83 0.05
N GLY A 223 -8.00 -23.00 0.56
CA GLY A 223 -9.24 -23.14 1.31
C GLY A 223 -10.48 -22.87 0.46
N ILE A 224 -10.39 -23.10 -0.86
CA ILE A 224 -11.46 -22.84 -1.83
C ILE A 224 -11.83 -24.13 -2.55
N VAL A 225 -13.08 -24.53 -2.43
CA VAL A 225 -13.64 -25.67 -3.16
C VAL A 225 -14.12 -25.20 -4.53
N LEU A 226 -13.50 -25.68 -5.60
CA LEU A 226 -13.92 -25.39 -6.97
C LEU A 226 -15.02 -26.38 -7.41
N ASP A 227 -16.04 -25.87 -8.12
CA ASP A 227 -17.06 -26.72 -8.73
C ASP A 227 -16.57 -27.24 -10.09
N LYS A 228 -16.32 -28.55 -10.14
CA LYS A 228 -15.89 -29.27 -11.34
C LYS A 228 -16.76 -28.99 -12.56
N ASN A 229 -18.07 -28.75 -12.39
CA ASN A 229 -19.00 -28.52 -13.49
C ASN A 229 -18.90 -27.09 -14.05
N ASN A 230 -18.39 -26.15 -13.26
CA ASN A 230 -18.20 -24.76 -13.67
C ASN A 230 -16.83 -24.51 -14.33
N ILE A 231 -15.91 -25.47 -14.24
CA ILE A 231 -14.57 -25.34 -14.84
C ILE A 231 -14.66 -25.44 -16.37
N ALA A 232 -14.69 -24.27 -17.01
CA ALA A 232 -14.74 -24.11 -18.45
C ALA A 232 -14.14 -22.76 -18.85
N GLN A 233 -13.46 -22.72 -20.00
CA GLN A 233 -12.92 -21.46 -20.51
C GLN A 233 -14.05 -20.46 -20.80
N ASN A 234 -14.06 -19.38 -20.02
CA ASN A 234 -14.96 -18.24 -20.20
C ASN A 234 -14.17 -16.93 -20.02
N PRO A 235 -13.58 -16.40 -21.11
CA PRO A 235 -12.73 -15.21 -21.05
C PRO A 235 -13.43 -13.97 -20.49
N GLY A 236 -14.73 -13.81 -20.77
CA GLY A 236 -15.53 -12.69 -20.27
C GLY A 236 -15.73 -12.75 -18.76
N LEU A 237 -16.19 -13.90 -18.25
CA LEU A 237 -16.40 -14.10 -16.82
C LEU A 237 -15.08 -14.03 -16.04
N ARG A 238 -14.01 -14.62 -16.57
CA ARG A 238 -12.66 -14.51 -16.02
C ARG A 238 -12.22 -13.05 -15.89
N SER A 239 -12.47 -12.24 -16.93
CA SER A 239 -12.11 -10.82 -16.93
C SER A 239 -12.88 -10.04 -15.85
N VAL A 240 -14.18 -10.29 -15.69
CA VAL A 240 -15.00 -9.67 -14.63
C VAL A 240 -14.51 -10.08 -13.25
N ALA A 241 -14.24 -11.36 -13.03
CA ALA A 241 -13.73 -11.86 -11.74
C ALA A 241 -12.37 -11.23 -11.40
N LYS A 242 -11.45 -11.15 -12.37
CA LYS A 242 -10.15 -10.47 -12.21
C LYS A 242 -10.32 -8.99 -11.90
N LEU A 243 -11.27 -8.31 -12.55
CA LEU A 243 -11.52 -6.89 -12.31
C LEU A 243 -12.02 -6.64 -10.88
N CYS A 244 -12.92 -7.49 -10.38
CA CYS A 244 -13.40 -7.44 -9.00
C CYS A 244 -12.25 -7.63 -7.99
N LEU A 245 -11.39 -8.62 -8.20
CA LEU A 245 -10.22 -8.85 -7.35
C LEU A 245 -9.27 -7.64 -7.29
N ASN A 246 -8.96 -7.05 -8.45
CA ASN A 246 -7.94 -6.00 -8.53
C ASN A 246 -8.44 -4.59 -8.19
N SER A 247 -9.71 -4.29 -8.50
CA SER A 247 -10.23 -2.92 -8.40
C SER A 247 -10.88 -2.60 -7.05
N PHE A 248 -11.19 -3.64 -6.27
CA PHE A 248 -11.97 -3.50 -5.04
C PHE A 248 -11.31 -2.57 -4.03
N TRP A 249 -10.04 -2.81 -3.70
CA TRP A 249 -9.36 -2.04 -2.64
C TRP A 249 -9.16 -0.56 -3.03
N GLY A 250 -8.95 -0.28 -4.33
CA GLY A 250 -8.71 1.07 -4.83
C GLY A 250 -9.86 2.03 -4.54
N LYS A 251 -11.09 1.51 -4.41
CA LYS A 251 -12.26 2.30 -4.00
C LYS A 251 -12.14 2.86 -2.59
N PHE A 252 -11.56 2.12 -1.65
CA PHE A 252 -11.33 2.63 -0.30
C PHE A 252 -10.38 3.83 -0.28
N GLY A 253 -9.42 3.87 -1.21
CA GLY A 253 -8.46 4.97 -1.36
C GLY A 253 -8.97 6.13 -2.21
N GLN A 254 -10.19 6.08 -2.77
CA GLN A 254 -10.68 7.09 -3.71
C GLN A 254 -10.68 8.51 -3.10
N ARG A 255 -10.36 9.52 -3.92
CA ARG A 255 -10.53 10.93 -3.54
C ARG A 255 -12.01 11.30 -3.65
N SER A 256 -12.61 11.71 -2.53
CA SER A 256 -14.00 12.16 -2.47
C SER A 256 -14.18 13.59 -3.00
N ASN A 257 -13.15 14.43 -2.90
CA ASN A 257 -13.20 15.83 -3.30
C ASN A 257 -12.29 16.10 -4.51
N LEU A 258 -12.77 15.72 -5.69
CA LEU A 258 -12.11 16.01 -6.97
C LEU A 258 -12.57 17.37 -7.50
N PRO A 259 -11.74 18.08 -8.29
CA PRO A 259 -12.19 19.27 -9.01
C PRO A 259 -13.37 18.93 -9.93
N ASN A 260 -14.46 19.66 -9.78
CA ASN A 260 -15.61 19.68 -10.67
C ASN A 260 -15.45 20.84 -11.63
N THR A 261 -15.85 20.65 -12.90
CA THR A 261 -15.85 21.74 -13.88
C THR A 261 -17.27 22.11 -14.21
N GLU A 262 -17.62 23.38 -14.02
CA GLU A 262 -18.93 23.94 -14.34
C GLU A 262 -18.85 24.88 -15.54
N ILE A 263 -19.81 24.75 -16.46
CA ILE A 263 -19.96 25.65 -17.60
C ILE A 263 -20.81 26.84 -17.17
N VAL A 264 -20.17 28.00 -16.98
CA VAL A 264 -20.80 29.21 -16.48
C VAL A 264 -21.05 30.17 -17.64
N LYS A 265 -22.32 30.57 -17.81
CA LYS A 265 -22.75 31.48 -18.89
C LYS A 265 -23.25 32.85 -18.42
N ASN A 266 -23.26 33.09 -17.12
CA ASN A 266 -23.73 34.34 -16.57
C ASN A 266 -22.93 34.76 -15.33
N TYR A 267 -22.85 36.07 -15.12
CA TYR A 267 -22.08 36.66 -14.03
C TYR A 267 -22.62 36.26 -12.66
N GLN A 268 -23.93 36.11 -12.49
CA GLN A 268 -24.53 35.77 -11.19
C GLN A 268 -24.03 34.41 -10.68
N ARG A 269 -23.94 33.41 -11.55
CA ARG A 269 -23.43 32.09 -11.17
C ARG A 269 -21.93 32.12 -10.91
N LEU A 270 -21.17 32.86 -11.72
CA LEU A 270 -19.74 33.08 -11.47
C LEU A 270 -19.50 33.73 -10.10
N ALA A 271 -20.23 34.80 -9.79
CA ALA A 271 -20.15 35.50 -8.52
C ALA A 271 -20.52 34.56 -7.36
N ALA A 272 -21.59 33.78 -7.48
CA ALA A 272 -21.99 32.82 -6.45
C ALA A 272 -20.91 31.77 -6.15
N LEU A 273 -20.22 31.27 -7.18
CA LEU A 273 -19.09 30.34 -7.03
C LEU A 273 -17.89 31.03 -6.35
N LEU A 274 -17.53 32.24 -6.80
CA LEU A 274 -16.41 33.01 -6.24
C LEU A 274 -16.62 33.42 -4.78
N THR A 275 -17.85 33.74 -4.39
CA THR A 275 -18.19 34.18 -3.02
C THR A 275 -18.63 33.02 -2.11
N SER A 276 -18.66 31.79 -2.61
CA SER A 276 -19.10 30.66 -1.80
C SER A 276 -18.09 30.36 -0.69
N PRO A 277 -18.53 30.25 0.57
CA PRO A 277 -17.67 29.79 1.66
C PRO A 277 -17.31 28.31 1.53
N GLU A 278 -18.06 27.53 0.75
CA GLU A 278 -17.86 26.09 0.58
C GLU A 278 -16.95 25.75 -0.60
N HIS A 279 -16.92 26.61 -1.63
CA HIS A 279 -16.20 26.31 -2.87
C HIS A 279 -14.82 26.99 -2.87
N GLU A 280 -13.81 26.23 -3.28
CA GLU A 280 -12.49 26.69 -3.62
C GLU A 280 -12.36 26.63 -5.15
N ILE A 281 -12.19 27.78 -5.79
CA ILE A 281 -11.94 27.84 -7.23
C ILE A 281 -10.50 27.42 -7.50
N THR A 282 -10.32 26.40 -8.33
CA THR A 282 -9.01 25.88 -8.71
C THR A 282 -8.53 26.42 -10.05
N ASP A 283 -9.46 26.69 -10.98
CA ASP A 283 -9.13 27.26 -12.29
C ASP A 283 -10.34 27.97 -12.92
N ILE A 284 -10.07 28.96 -13.79
CA ILE A 284 -11.09 29.66 -14.57
C ILE A 284 -10.56 29.80 -16.00
N LEU A 285 -11.26 29.20 -16.95
CA LEU A 285 -10.90 29.23 -18.37
C LEU A 285 -12.02 29.89 -19.19
N PRO A 286 -11.83 31.14 -19.65
CA PRO A 286 -12.74 31.78 -20.60
C PRO A 286 -12.68 31.05 -21.94
N VAL A 287 -13.83 30.62 -22.46
CA VAL A 287 -13.93 29.95 -23.77
C VAL A 287 -14.26 30.97 -24.85
N ASN A 288 -15.20 31.88 -24.57
CA ASN A 288 -15.58 33.01 -25.40
C ASN A 288 -16.28 34.07 -24.54
N ASP A 289 -16.82 35.11 -25.16
CA ASP A 289 -17.47 36.24 -24.48
C ASP A 289 -18.70 35.85 -23.64
N GLU A 290 -19.29 34.67 -23.88
CA GLU A 290 -20.51 34.21 -23.21
C GLU A 290 -20.30 33.00 -22.30
N VAL A 291 -19.17 32.29 -22.39
CA VAL A 291 -18.96 31.01 -21.73
C VAL A 291 -17.59 30.94 -21.06
N ILE A 292 -17.60 30.57 -19.79
CA ILE A 292 -16.43 30.35 -18.97
C ILE A 292 -16.53 28.97 -18.33
N TYR A 293 -15.44 28.20 -18.33
CA TYR A 293 -15.33 27.00 -17.53
C TYR A 293 -14.71 27.36 -16.17
N VAL A 294 -15.41 27.02 -15.10
CA VAL A 294 -14.94 27.25 -13.73
C VAL A 294 -14.70 25.89 -13.09
N SER A 295 -13.45 25.59 -12.79
CA SER A 295 -13.10 24.40 -12.02
C SER A 295 -13.05 24.75 -10.54
N TRP A 296 -13.73 23.96 -9.72
CA TRP A 296 -13.84 24.17 -8.29
C TRP A 296 -13.85 22.85 -7.53
N ARG A 297 -13.46 22.88 -6.26
CA ARG A 297 -13.64 21.76 -5.33
C ARG A 297 -14.21 22.29 -4.01
N LEU A 298 -14.71 21.40 -3.15
CA LEU A 298 -15.14 21.82 -1.82
C LEU A 298 -13.92 22.18 -0.98
N ARG A 299 -14.03 23.19 -0.12
CA ARG A 299 -13.05 23.43 0.94
C ARG A 299 -13.07 22.27 1.92
N LYS A 300 -11.94 21.99 2.58
CA LYS A 300 -11.77 20.82 3.45
C LYS A 300 -12.85 20.72 4.52
N GLU A 301 -13.26 21.85 5.07
CA GLU A 301 -14.26 21.98 6.13
C GLU A 301 -15.68 21.66 5.65
N ALA A 302 -15.94 21.76 4.34
CA ALA A 302 -17.22 21.47 3.71
C ALA A 302 -17.29 20.06 3.11
N VAL A 303 -16.19 19.29 3.10
CA VAL A 303 -16.17 17.93 2.54
C VAL A 303 -16.91 16.98 3.47
N VAL A 304 -17.97 16.36 2.94
CA VAL A 304 -18.61 15.21 3.60
C VAL A 304 -17.88 13.93 3.19
N ALA A 305 -17.50 13.13 4.18
CA ALA A 305 -16.86 11.84 3.93
C ALA A 305 -17.84 10.88 3.22
N SER A 306 -17.36 10.19 2.19
CA SER A 306 -18.17 9.19 1.49
C SER A 306 -18.29 7.93 2.36
N PRO A 307 -19.50 7.36 2.52
CA PRO A 307 -19.68 6.10 3.23
C PRO A 307 -19.07 4.89 2.49
N GLN A 308 -18.62 5.09 1.24
CA GLN A 308 -18.07 4.04 0.38
C GLN A 308 -16.53 4.01 0.39
N THR A 309 -15.87 4.90 1.14
CA THR A 309 -14.41 5.04 1.16
C THR A 309 -13.87 4.88 2.57
N ASN A 310 -12.67 4.31 2.71
CA ASN A 310 -11.96 4.25 3.97
C ASN A 310 -10.45 4.23 3.71
N VAL A 311 -9.81 5.40 3.77
CA VAL A 311 -8.40 5.52 3.43
C VAL A 311 -7.48 4.71 4.37
N VAL A 312 -7.93 4.43 5.59
CA VAL A 312 -7.16 3.61 6.54
C VAL A 312 -7.02 2.19 5.98
N ILE A 313 -8.11 1.60 5.47
CA ILE A 313 -8.06 0.29 4.80
C ILE A 313 -7.08 0.33 3.62
N ALA A 314 -7.13 1.37 2.79
CA ALA A 314 -6.21 1.51 1.65
C ALA A 314 -4.74 1.68 2.08
N ALA A 315 -4.48 2.40 3.18
CA ALA A 315 -3.15 2.52 3.76
C ALA A 315 -2.62 1.16 4.22
N PHE A 316 -3.42 0.38 4.96
CA PHE A 316 -3.07 -0.99 5.38
C PHE A 316 -2.84 -1.92 4.18
N THR A 317 -3.73 -1.91 3.17
CA THR A 317 -3.58 -2.74 1.97
C THR A 317 -2.25 -2.49 1.28
N THR A 318 -1.89 -1.22 1.07
CA THR A 318 -0.66 -0.88 0.35
C THR A 318 0.60 -1.07 1.20
N ALA A 319 0.53 -0.85 2.51
CA ALA A 319 1.61 -1.15 3.44
C ALA A 319 1.95 -2.65 3.44
N LEU A 320 0.94 -3.51 3.57
CA LEU A 320 1.11 -4.97 3.51
C LEU A 320 1.65 -5.42 2.15
N ALA A 321 1.16 -4.83 1.05
CA ALA A 321 1.64 -5.13 -0.29
C ALA A 321 3.12 -4.79 -0.48
N ARG A 322 3.56 -3.61 -0.02
CA ARG A 322 4.98 -3.21 -0.05
C ARG A 322 5.84 -4.14 0.79
N LEU A 323 5.38 -4.51 1.99
CA LEU A 323 6.11 -5.46 2.84
C LEU A 323 6.24 -6.83 2.20
N LYS A 324 5.21 -7.30 1.48
CA LYS A 324 5.27 -8.57 0.76
C LYS A 324 6.35 -8.57 -0.33
N LEU A 325 6.44 -7.50 -1.12
CA LEU A 325 7.56 -7.33 -2.06
C LEU A 325 8.90 -7.25 -1.31
N TYR A 326 8.94 -6.50 -0.21
CA TYR A 326 10.15 -6.28 0.58
C TYR A 326 10.75 -7.56 1.17
N GLU A 327 9.93 -8.58 1.51
CA GLU A 327 10.41 -9.91 1.93
C GLU A 327 11.43 -10.50 0.94
N HIS A 328 11.21 -10.29 -0.37
CA HIS A 328 12.10 -10.78 -1.41
C HIS A 328 13.26 -9.82 -1.67
N LEU A 329 13.00 -8.51 -1.69
CA LEU A 329 14.05 -7.50 -1.88
C LEU A 329 15.13 -7.61 -0.81
N GLU A 330 14.72 -7.84 0.44
CA GLU A 330 15.62 -8.00 1.57
C GLU A 330 16.60 -9.16 1.38
N LEU A 331 16.09 -10.32 0.97
CA LEU A 331 16.87 -11.55 0.80
C LEU A 331 17.71 -11.55 -0.49
N LEU A 332 17.19 -10.98 -1.58
CA LEU A 332 17.91 -10.81 -2.84
C LEU A 332 18.99 -9.73 -2.75
N ASN A 333 18.72 -8.68 -1.96
CA ASN A 333 19.62 -7.57 -1.68
C ASN A 333 20.24 -6.97 -2.97
N ARG A 334 21.56 -6.95 -3.10
CA ARG A 334 22.28 -6.37 -4.24
C ARG A 334 22.10 -7.12 -5.57
N ARG A 335 21.46 -8.31 -5.55
CA ARG A 335 21.14 -9.04 -6.77
C ARG A 335 19.92 -8.47 -7.50
N VAL A 336 19.14 -7.59 -6.85
CA VAL A 336 18.00 -6.92 -7.45
C VAL A 336 18.46 -5.89 -8.48
N LEU A 337 17.90 -5.97 -9.68
CA LEU A 337 18.16 -5.04 -10.80
C LEU A 337 17.03 -4.00 -10.93
N TYR A 338 15.79 -4.45 -10.73
CA TYR A 338 14.59 -3.63 -10.84
C TYR A 338 13.48 -4.24 -9.99
N TYR A 339 12.57 -3.41 -9.49
CA TYR A 339 11.33 -3.88 -8.87
C TYR A 339 10.21 -2.86 -9.09
N ASP A 340 8.98 -3.36 -9.20
CA ASP A 340 7.79 -2.52 -9.36
C ASP A 340 6.56 -3.21 -8.78
N THR A 341 6.09 -2.68 -7.65
CA THR A 341 4.84 -3.03 -6.96
C THR A 341 4.74 -4.48 -6.49
N ASP A 342 4.55 -5.40 -7.41
CA ASP A 342 4.42 -6.85 -7.24
C ASP A 342 5.55 -7.64 -7.92
N SER A 343 6.40 -6.97 -8.68
CA SER A 343 7.37 -7.65 -9.54
C SER A 343 8.83 -7.30 -9.19
N CYS A 344 9.75 -8.23 -9.44
CA CYS A 344 11.18 -8.10 -9.17
C CYS A 344 12.03 -8.77 -10.24
N ILE A 345 13.03 -8.06 -10.75
CA ILE A 345 14.04 -8.56 -11.67
C ILE A 345 15.36 -8.67 -10.90
N TYR A 346 16.01 -9.83 -10.95
CA TYR A 346 17.23 -10.09 -10.20
C TYR A 346 18.21 -11.02 -10.92
N ILE A 347 19.46 -11.02 -10.46
CA ILE A 347 20.50 -11.95 -10.89
C ILE A 347 20.44 -13.23 -10.05
N SER A 348 20.23 -14.35 -10.70
CA SER A 348 20.40 -15.69 -10.16
C SER A 348 21.79 -16.21 -10.52
N THR A 349 22.61 -16.55 -9.53
CA THR A 349 23.99 -16.99 -9.72
C THR A 349 24.11 -18.51 -9.94
N GLY A 350 23.05 -19.26 -9.63
CA GLY A 350 23.07 -20.72 -9.56
C GLY A 350 23.77 -21.29 -8.31
N ASN A 351 24.18 -20.43 -7.36
CA ASN A 351 24.74 -20.86 -6.09
C ASN A 351 23.62 -21.43 -5.19
N PRO A 352 23.67 -22.73 -4.80
CA PRO A 352 22.60 -23.34 -4.00
C PRO A 352 22.51 -22.80 -2.57
N ASN A 353 23.51 -22.04 -2.11
CA ASN A 353 23.50 -21.40 -0.78
C ASN A 353 22.86 -19.99 -0.82
N GLU A 354 22.59 -19.44 -2.00
CA GLU A 354 21.92 -18.16 -2.14
C GLU A 354 20.40 -18.36 -2.14
N TYR A 355 19.69 -17.37 -1.61
CA TYR A 355 18.23 -17.38 -1.62
C TYR A 355 17.70 -17.28 -3.04
N GLU A 356 16.89 -18.24 -3.47
CA GLU A 356 16.11 -18.14 -4.70
C GLU A 356 14.62 -18.15 -4.33
N PRO A 357 13.83 -17.14 -4.77
CA PRO A 357 12.39 -17.13 -4.60
C PRO A 357 11.76 -18.41 -5.14
N ARG A 358 10.95 -19.08 -4.32
CA ARG A 358 10.17 -20.25 -4.77
C ARG A 358 9.07 -19.77 -5.68
N THR A 359 8.92 -20.43 -6.82
CA THR A 359 7.86 -20.13 -7.77
C THR A 359 6.66 -21.05 -7.58
N GLY A 360 5.47 -20.52 -7.82
CA GLY A 360 4.20 -21.26 -7.70
C GLY A 360 3.06 -20.51 -8.39
N ASN A 361 1.90 -21.16 -8.48
CA ASN A 361 0.74 -20.66 -9.22
C ASN A 361 -0.41 -20.24 -8.29
N PHE A 362 -0.20 -20.30 -6.97
CA PHE A 362 -1.21 -19.96 -5.99
C PHE A 362 -1.14 -18.49 -5.58
N LEU A 363 -2.17 -18.04 -4.87
CA LEU A 363 -2.33 -16.67 -4.43
C LEU A 363 -1.16 -16.26 -3.52
N GLY A 364 -0.40 -15.24 -3.95
CA GLY A 364 0.76 -14.73 -3.21
C GLY A 364 2.08 -15.44 -3.47
N ASP A 365 2.10 -16.49 -4.30
CA ASP A 365 3.33 -17.08 -4.81
C ASP A 365 4.04 -16.13 -5.78
N MET A 366 5.32 -16.42 -6.08
CA MET A 366 6.03 -15.78 -7.18
C MET A 366 5.84 -16.59 -8.47
N THR A 367 5.50 -15.96 -9.59
CA THR A 367 5.53 -16.59 -10.92
C THR A 367 6.73 -16.13 -11.71
N ASP A 368 7.33 -17.02 -12.49
CA ASP A 368 8.35 -16.63 -13.47
C ASP A 368 7.66 -16.04 -14.71
N GLU A 369 7.93 -14.77 -14.98
CA GLU A 369 7.34 -14.01 -16.10
C GLU A 369 8.12 -14.16 -17.41
N LEU A 370 9.29 -14.82 -17.41
CA LEU A 370 10.05 -15.11 -18.63
C LEU A 370 9.66 -16.45 -19.26
N GLU A 371 9.06 -17.34 -18.47
CA GLU A 371 8.62 -18.67 -18.88
C GLU A 371 7.09 -18.76 -19.04
N SER A 372 6.36 -17.64 -18.89
CA SER A 372 4.89 -17.54 -18.88
C SER A 372 4.20 -17.47 -20.24
#